data_AF-A0A1D3CRE8-F1
#
_entry.id   AF-A0A1D3CRE8-F1
#
_cell.length_a   1.000
_cell.length_b   1.000
_cell.length_c   1.000
_cell.angle_alpha   90.00
_cell.angle_beta   90.00
_cell.angle_gamma   90.00
#
_symmetry.space_group_name_H-M   'P 1'
#
loop_
_entity.id
_entity.type
_entity.pdbx_description
1 polymer ?
#
loop_
_entity_poly.entity_id
_entity_poly.type
_entity_poly.pdbx_seq_one_letter_code
_entity_poly.pdbx_strand_id
1 'polypeptide(L)'
;MAENKEEGEAATHGRGEAWVESLFSDDLEKAQRLRNRAAQIQASNTERLCRTRGLRDLLTDFTSAVLLSKPEDVFEFAREYFSAFVETDSPDQPLVNTKPSG
;
A
#
# COMPACT_ATOMS: atom_id res chain seq x y z
N MET A 1 22.28 -32.82 -66.89
CA MET A 1 22.96 -33.42 -65.72
C MET A 1 24.14 -32.51 -65.43
N ALA A 2 24.33 -31.88 -64.28
CA ALA A 2 23.83 -32.04 -62.92
C ALA A 2 23.74 -30.61 -62.32
N GLU A 3 22.63 -30.25 -61.70
CA GLU A 3 22.41 -30.31 -60.23
C GLU A 3 22.68 -28.93 -59.60
N ASN A 4 21.63 -28.12 -59.58
CA ASN A 4 21.49 -26.97 -58.68
C ASN A 4 21.42 -27.50 -57.25
N LYS A 5 22.30 -27.03 -56.38
CA LYS A 5 22.23 -27.30 -54.95
C LYS A 5 22.80 -26.12 -54.16
N GLU A 6 22.15 -25.89 -53.02
CA GLU A 6 22.51 -24.97 -51.92
C GLU A 6 22.29 -23.47 -52.23
N GLU A 7 21.57 -22.67 -51.44
CA GLU A 7 21.04 -22.84 -50.09
C GLU A 7 19.86 -21.87 -49.92
N GLY A 8 18.71 -22.41 -49.51
CA GLY A 8 17.70 -21.63 -48.82
C GLY A 8 18.02 -21.66 -47.34
N GLU A 9 18.79 -20.69 -46.84
CA GLU A 9 18.85 -20.46 -45.40
C GLU A 9 17.68 -19.59 -44.99
N ALA A 10 16.68 -20.28 -44.45
CA ALA A 10 15.50 -19.71 -43.84
C ALA A 10 15.89 -18.71 -42.75
N ALA A 11 15.27 -17.55 -42.84
CA ALA A 11 15.11 -16.62 -41.75
C ALA A 11 14.63 -17.32 -40.46
N THR A 12 14.81 -16.58 -39.35
CA THR A 12 14.17 -16.75 -38.03
C THR A 12 15.00 -17.46 -36.95
N HIS A 13 16.03 -16.79 -36.45
CA HIS A 13 16.41 -16.85 -35.03
C HIS A 13 16.63 -15.43 -34.55
N GLY A 14 15.75 -14.93 -33.68
CA GLY A 14 15.85 -13.55 -33.17
C GLY A 14 14.55 -12.97 -32.58
N ARG A 15 13.50 -13.77 -32.41
CA ARG A 15 12.20 -13.30 -31.90
C ARG A 15 11.67 -14.04 -30.66
N GLY A 16 12.39 -15.07 -30.20
CA GLY A 16 11.94 -15.96 -29.12
C GLY A 16 12.23 -15.48 -27.70
N GLU A 17 13.25 -14.64 -27.50
CA GLU A 17 13.73 -14.25 -26.16
C GLU A 17 13.31 -12.83 -25.75
N ALA A 18 12.91 -12.01 -26.72
CA ALA A 18 12.48 -10.63 -26.48
C ALA A 18 11.22 -10.52 -25.60
N TRP A 19 10.31 -11.50 -25.68
CA TRP A 19 9.11 -11.53 -24.84
C TRP A 19 9.44 -11.84 -23.37
N VAL A 20 10.51 -12.58 -23.13
CA VAL A 20 10.96 -12.95 -21.78
C VAL A 20 11.61 -11.74 -21.11
N GLU A 21 12.46 -11.00 -21.82
CA GLU A 21 13.01 -9.72 -21.34
C GLU A 21 11.92 -8.66 -21.14
N SER A 22 10.95 -8.57 -22.06
CA SER A 22 9.80 -7.68 -21.94
C SER A 22 8.94 -8.02 -20.72
N LEU A 23 8.72 -9.30 -20.45
CA LEU A 23 7.93 -9.76 -19.31
C LEU A 23 8.63 -9.44 -17.98
N PHE A 24 9.94 -9.66 -17.90
CA PHE A 24 10.73 -9.30 -16.72
C PHE A 24 10.84 -7.78 -16.52
N SER A 25 10.90 -7.00 -17.60
CA SER A 25 10.86 -5.54 -17.55
C SER A 25 9.51 -5.03 -17.03
N ASP A 26 8.40 -5.56 -17.55
CA ASP A 26 7.05 -5.18 -17.12
C ASP A 26 6.81 -5.51 -15.64
N ASP A 27 7.26 -6.67 -15.18
CA ASP A 27 7.09 -7.06 -13.78
C ASP A 27 8.00 -6.26 -12.84
N LEU A 28 9.21 -5.90 -13.29
CA LEU A 28 10.08 -4.99 -12.56
C LEU A 28 9.46 -3.60 -12.44
N GLU A 29 8.90 -3.06 -13.53
CA GLU A 29 8.23 -1.76 -13.53
C GLU A 29 6.99 -1.77 -12.63
N LYS A 30 6.17 -2.82 -12.68
CA LYS A 30 5.01 -2.97 -11.79
C LYS A 30 5.44 -3.02 -10.33
N ALA A 31 6.48 -3.80 -10.01
CA ALA A 31 7.03 -3.89 -8.66
C ALA A 31 7.55 -2.54 -8.16
N GLN A 32 8.24 -1.77 -9.02
CA GLN A 32 8.70 -0.42 -8.69
C GLN A 32 7.54 0.55 -8.45
N ARG A 33 6.49 0.53 -9.30
CA ARG A 33 5.29 1.36 -9.12
C ARG A 33 4.58 1.06 -7.79
N LEU A 34 4.45 -0.22 -7.44
CA LEU A 34 3.86 -0.65 -6.17
C LEU A 34 4.69 -0.18 -4.98
N ARG A 35 6.01 -0.33 -5.06
CA ARG A 35 6.94 0.10 -4.00
C ARG A 35 6.89 1.62 -3.79
N ASN A 36 6.87 2.39 -4.86
CA ASN A 36 6.77 3.85 -4.81
C ASN A 36 5.44 4.30 -4.21
N ARG A 37 4.33 3.65 -4.58
CA ARG A 37 3.01 3.92 -4.01
C ARG A 37 2.94 3.58 -2.52
N ALA A 38 3.50 2.44 -2.11
CA ALA A 38 3.56 2.05 -0.70
C ALA A 38 4.37 3.06 0.12
N ALA A 39 5.51 3.53 -0.41
CA ALA A 39 6.33 4.54 0.25
C ALA A 39 5.60 5.89 0.37
N GLN A 40 4.86 6.33 -0.65
CA GLN A 40 4.05 7.54 -0.59
C GLN A 40 2.91 7.44 0.44
N ILE A 41 2.23 6.29 0.48
CA ILE A 41 1.17 6.02 1.48
C ILE A 41 1.76 6.05 2.88
N GLN A 42 2.92 5.40 3.08
CA GLN A 42 3.60 5.38 4.37
C GLN A 42 4.03 6.79 4.79
N ALA A 43 4.63 7.57 3.89
CA ALA A 43 5.07 8.94 4.16
C ALA A 43 3.89 9.85 4.55
N SER A 44 2.78 9.78 3.81
CA SER A 44 1.55 10.53 4.12
C SER A 44 0.95 10.12 5.47
N ASN A 45 0.95 8.82 5.78
CA ASN A 45 0.52 8.33 7.10
C ASN A 45 1.41 8.86 8.22
N THR A 46 2.74 8.81 8.09
CA THR A 46 3.65 9.39 9.10
C THR A 46 3.45 10.90 9.25
N GLU A 47 3.25 11.63 8.16
CA GLU A 47 3.02 13.08 8.23
C GLU A 47 1.71 13.40 8.97
N ARG A 48 0.62 12.68 8.69
CA ARG A 48 -0.66 12.82 9.41
C ARG A 48 -0.51 12.51 10.91
N LEU A 49 0.28 11.48 11.24
CA LEU A 49 0.56 11.10 12.62
C LEU A 49 1.45 12.10 13.36
N CYS A 50 2.33 12.81 12.66
CA CYS A 50 3.18 13.86 13.21
C CYS A 50 2.49 15.23 13.33
N ARG A 51 1.45 15.51 12.53
CA ARG A 51 0.72 16.80 12.52
C ARG A 51 -0.36 16.89 13.59
N THR A 52 -1.01 15.77 13.89
CA THR A 52 -1.85 15.62 15.09
C THR A 52 -0.90 15.60 16.28
N ARG A 53 -1.25 16.19 17.44
CA ARG A 53 -0.52 16.02 18.73
C ARG A 53 0.00 14.58 18.76
N GLY A 54 1.32 14.38 18.65
CA GLY A 54 1.87 13.14 18.07
C GLY A 54 1.16 11.94 18.65
N LEU A 55 0.64 11.01 17.83
CA LEU A 55 -0.24 9.92 18.32
C LEU A 55 0.34 9.23 19.57
N ARG A 56 1.68 9.17 19.65
CA ARG A 56 2.44 8.75 20.83
C ARG A 56 2.11 9.53 22.10
N ASP A 57 2.11 10.85 22.05
CA ASP A 57 1.79 11.73 23.19
C ASP A 57 0.34 11.54 23.61
N LEU A 58 -0.60 11.45 22.65
CA LEU A 58 -2.01 11.15 22.93
C LEU A 58 -2.18 9.78 23.62
N LEU A 59 -1.49 8.76 23.12
CA LEU A 59 -1.49 7.43 23.73
C LEU A 59 -0.82 7.43 25.12
N THR A 60 0.21 8.25 25.31
CA THR A 60 0.91 8.40 26.60
C THR A 60 -0.01 9.07 27.63
N ASP A 61 -0.71 10.12 27.23
CA ASP A 61 -1.69 10.83 28.06
C ASP A 61 -2.86 9.90 28.42
N PHE A 62 -3.39 9.15 27.45
CA PHE A 62 -4.45 8.16 27.67
C PHE A 62 -4.00 7.06 28.65
N THR A 63 -2.80 6.49 28.43
CA THR A 63 -2.27 5.43 29.29
C THR A 63 -2.09 5.93 30.72
N SER A 64 -1.58 7.15 30.88
CA SER A 64 -1.43 7.80 32.20
C SER A 64 -2.79 8.00 32.89
N ALA A 65 -3.82 8.40 32.13
CA ALA A 65 -5.18 8.54 32.64
C ALA A 65 -5.76 7.20 33.12
N VAL A 66 -5.60 6.12 32.35
CA VAL A 66 -6.06 4.76 32.72
C VAL A 66 -5.36 4.26 33.99
N LEU A 67 -4.03 4.46 34.09
CA LEU A 67 -3.27 4.04 35.26
C LEU A 67 -3.67 4.80 36.53
N LEU A 68 -4.10 6.06 36.39
CA LEU A 68 -4.55 6.90 37.50
C LEU A 68 -5.99 6.61 37.92
N SER A 69 -6.91 6.52 36.96
CA SER A 69 -8.34 6.32 37.23
C SER A 69 -8.68 4.86 37.58
N LYS A 70 -7.86 3.90 37.13
CA LYS A 70 -8.06 2.44 37.29
C LYS A 70 -9.52 2.05 37.00
N PRO A 71 -10.01 2.31 35.78
CA PRO A 71 -11.40 2.05 35.44
C PRO A 71 -11.65 0.54 35.46
N GLU A 72 -12.85 0.14 35.86
CA GLU A 72 -13.28 -1.26 35.82
C GLU A 72 -13.44 -1.75 34.38
N ASP A 73 -13.91 -0.87 33.48
CA ASP A 73 -13.97 -1.09 32.03
C ASP A 73 -13.12 -0.05 31.28
N VAL A 74 -12.00 -0.51 30.73
CA VAL A 74 -11.07 0.32 29.95
C VAL A 74 -11.65 0.73 28.59
N PHE A 75 -12.53 -0.07 28.00
CA PHE A 75 -13.14 0.23 26.70
C PHE A 75 -14.19 1.33 26.81
N GLU A 76 -15.01 1.29 27.86
CA GLU A 76 -15.96 2.38 28.15
C GLU A 76 -15.23 3.68 28.47
N PHE A 77 -14.17 3.61 29.29
CA PHE A 77 -13.31 4.76 29.59
C PHE A 77 -12.66 5.33 28.32
N ALA A 78 -12.17 4.48 27.42
CA ALA A 78 -11.61 4.92 26.14
C ALA A 78 -12.64 5.63 25.26
N ARG A 79 -13.86 5.09 25.17
CA ARG A 79 -14.95 5.70 24.40
C ARG A 79 -15.25 7.11 24.89
N GLU A 80 -15.32 7.30 26.20
CA GLU A 80 -15.54 8.62 26.79
C GLU A 80 -14.33 9.55 26.61
N TYR A 81 -13.12 9.06 26.90
CA TYR A 81 -11.88 9.83 26.76
C TYR A 81 -11.65 10.32 25.33
N PHE A 82 -11.88 9.46 24.32
CA PHE A 82 -11.69 9.81 22.91
C PHE A 82 -12.87 10.55 22.29
N SER A 83 -14.04 10.57 22.93
CA SER A 83 -15.23 11.27 22.41
C SER A 83 -14.99 12.76 22.14
N ALA A 84 -14.14 13.40 22.95
CA ALA A 84 -13.76 14.80 22.81
C ALA A 84 -12.90 15.08 21.55
N PHE A 85 -12.37 14.05 20.90
CA PHE A 85 -11.49 14.14 19.72
C PHE A 85 -12.19 13.70 18.43
N VAL A 86 -13.40 13.14 18.52
CA VAL A 86 -14.22 12.83 17.36
C VAL A 86 -14.86 14.15 16.89
N GLU A 87 -14.08 14.96 16.18
CA GLU A 87 -14.66 15.96 15.30
C GLU A 87 -15.62 15.22 14.37
N THR A 88 -16.85 15.73 14.25
CA THR A 88 -17.87 15.15 13.38
C THR A 88 -17.34 15.15 11.94
N ASP A 89 -16.75 14.03 11.52
CA ASP A 89 -16.49 13.77 10.12
C ASP A 89 -17.84 13.93 9.40
N SER A 90 -17.95 14.99 8.61
CA SER A 90 -19.00 15.12 7.63
C SER A 90 -19.12 13.80 6.84
N PRO A 91 -20.34 13.27 6.61
CA PRO A 91 -20.57 11.88 6.18
C PRO A 91 -20.19 11.54 4.73
N ASP A 92 -19.11 12.12 4.17
CA ASP A 92 -18.86 12.09 2.72
C ASP A 92 -17.52 11.45 2.30
N GLN A 93 -16.95 10.56 3.13
CA GLN A 93 -15.86 9.68 2.67
C GLN A 93 -16.33 8.23 2.54
N PRO A 94 -16.67 7.77 1.32
CA PRO A 94 -17.01 6.38 1.10
C PRO A 94 -15.76 5.51 1.33
N LEU A 95 -15.87 4.65 2.33
CA LEU A 95 -14.96 3.55 2.60
C LEU A 95 -14.90 2.62 1.37
N VAL A 96 -13.93 2.86 0.48
CA VAL A 96 -13.60 1.95 -0.63
C VAL A 96 -12.97 0.68 -0.04
N ASN A 97 -13.83 -0.27 0.32
CA ASN A 97 -13.46 -1.66 0.57
C ASN A 97 -13.56 -2.41 -0.75
N THR A 98 -12.55 -2.29 -1.61
CA THR A 98 -12.47 -3.11 -2.83
C THR A 98 -12.06 -4.54 -2.45
N LYS A 99 -13.04 -5.40 -2.20
CA LYS A 99 -12.93 -6.83 -2.58
C LYS A 99 -13.11 -6.93 -4.09
N PRO A 100 -12.22 -7.57 -4.86
CA PRO A 100 -12.53 -7.93 -6.24
C PRO A 100 -13.55 -9.08 -6.21
N SER A 101 -14.79 -8.80 -6.63
CA SER A 101 -15.71 -9.83 -7.12
C SER A 101 -15.50 -9.95 -8.63
N GLY A 102 -15.41 -11.17 -9.13
CA GLY A 102 -15.32 -11.50 -10.55
C GLY A 102 -14.21 -12.48 -10.84
#